data_AF-A0A4V1Q6T4-F1
#
_entry.id   AF-A0A4V1Q6T4-F1
#
_cell.length_a   1.000
_cell.length_b   1.000
_cell.length_c   1.000
_cell.angle_alpha   90.00
_cell.angle_beta   90.00
_cell.angle_gamma   90.00
#
_symmetry.space_group_name_H-M   'P 1'
#
loop_
_entity.id
_entity.type
_entity.pdbx_description
1 polymer ?
#
loop_
_entity_poly.entity_id
_entity_poly.type
_entity_poly.pdbx_seq_one_letter_code
_entity_poly.pdbx_strand_id
1 'polypeptide(L)'
;MSMRQRGFSLIEVLIATAISSLLLVSASRFLPGLQRAVLLQSGQRELEEEVWQRLFALGKHLQRAGYCAGNCQGQGLVIGREGSCAIVRWDANSNGNWDNTASENDSTGFRLEAGALEMLRGATSCEGKGWEKLTEPDKLVILHFMVRKVEHAGFAPELNIELTASRKGEQGEPYQTVYQVTGYNL
;
A
#
# COMPACT_ATOMS: atom_id res chain seq x y z
N MET A 1 42.37 -8.23 -58.04
CA MET A 1 41.80 -7.35 -56.98
C MET A 1 42.88 -7.07 -55.96
N SER A 2 43.49 -5.88 -55.99
CA SER A 2 44.45 -5.45 -54.95
C SER A 2 43.66 -4.82 -53.81
N MET A 3 43.62 -5.47 -52.65
CA MET A 3 43.09 -4.87 -51.43
C MET A 3 44.07 -3.81 -50.94
N ARG A 4 43.66 -2.54 -50.96
CA ARG A 4 44.42 -1.46 -50.30
C ARG A 4 44.38 -1.69 -48.79
N GLN A 5 45.47 -2.19 -48.21
CA GLN A 5 45.65 -2.20 -46.76
C GLN A 5 45.92 -0.77 -46.29
N ARG A 6 44.85 -0.06 -45.89
CA ARG A 6 44.95 1.20 -45.15
C ARG A 6 44.94 0.84 -43.66
N GLY A 7 46.13 0.76 -43.06
CA GLY A 7 46.29 0.64 -41.60
C GLY A 7 46.01 1.97 -40.90
N PHE A 8 45.80 1.92 -39.59
CA PHE A 8 45.70 3.11 -38.75
C PHE A 8 47.09 3.70 -38.48
N SER A 9 47.19 5.02 -38.43
CA SER A 9 48.41 5.69 -37.98
C SER A 9 48.58 5.54 -36.46
N LEU A 10 49.83 5.62 -35.99
CA LEU A 10 50.15 5.56 -34.56
C LEU A 10 49.37 6.62 -33.76
N ILE A 11 49.24 7.84 -34.29
CA ILE A 11 48.54 8.94 -33.61
C ILE A 11 47.03 8.67 -33.50
N GLU A 12 46.40 8.08 -34.53
CA GLU A 12 44.99 7.68 -34.46
C GLU A 12 44.74 6.64 -33.38
N VAL A 13 45.63 5.64 -33.27
CA VAL A 13 45.53 4.61 -32.22
C VAL A 13 45.72 5.23 -30.83
N LEU A 14 46.68 6.15 -30.67
CA LEU A 14 46.92 6.84 -29.40
C LEU A 14 45.73 7.72 -28.97
N ILE A 15 45.13 8.45 -29.91
CA ILE A 15 43.93 9.25 -29.64
C ILE A 15 42.74 8.34 -29.28
N ALA A 16 42.51 7.27 -30.05
CA ALA A 16 41.42 6.34 -29.80
C ALA A 16 41.54 5.64 -28.45
N THR A 17 42.75 5.21 -28.07
CA THR A 17 43.02 4.59 -26.77
C THR A 17 42.90 5.59 -25.61
N ALA A 18 43.35 6.83 -25.79
CA ALA A 18 43.17 7.90 -24.80
C ALA A 18 41.68 8.20 -24.54
N ILE A 19 40.87 8.32 -25.59
CA ILE A 19 39.42 8.55 -25.45
C ILE A 19 38.74 7.33 -24.82
N SER A 20 39.06 6.12 -25.28
CA SER A 20 38.44 4.89 -24.78
C SER A 20 38.76 4.65 -23.31
N SER A 21 40.01 4.86 -22.89
CA SER A 21 40.41 4.72 -21.49
C SER A 21 39.71 5.73 -20.59
N LEU A 22 39.56 6.99 -21.03
CA LEU A 22 38.81 8.00 -20.28
C LEU A 22 37.34 7.63 -20.12
N LEU A 23 36.70 7.13 -21.19
CA LEU A 23 35.31 6.68 -21.15
C LEU A 23 35.13 5.47 -20.22
N LEU A 24 36.03 4.48 -20.27
CA LEU A 24 35.98 3.30 -19.42
C LEU A 24 36.15 3.64 -17.93
N VAL A 25 37.06 4.55 -17.59
CA VAL A 25 37.24 5.02 -16.21
C VAL A 25 36.04 5.82 -15.73
N SER A 26 35.43 6.63 -16.60
CA SER A 26 34.23 7.39 -16.26
C SER A 26 33.05 6.46 -15.99
N ALA A 27 32.82 5.48 -16.87
CA ALA A 27 31.75 4.49 -16.72
C ALA A 27 31.92 3.63 -15.46
N SER A 28 33.15 3.20 -15.15
CA SER A 28 33.42 2.35 -13.97
C SER A 28 33.14 3.06 -12.64
N ARG A 29 33.23 4.40 -12.60
CA ARG A 29 32.84 5.20 -11.43
C ARG A 29 31.38 5.59 -11.42
N PHE A 30 30.78 5.84 -12.59
CA PHE A 30 29.40 6.29 -12.70
C PHE A 30 28.39 5.16 -12.45
N LEU A 31 28.61 3.97 -13.05
CA LEU A 31 27.66 2.86 -13.00
C LEU A 31 27.32 2.38 -11.57
N PRO A 32 28.28 2.22 -10.64
CA PRO A 32 27.95 1.79 -9.27
C PRO A 32 27.09 2.83 -8.53
N GLY A 33 27.35 4.12 -8.75
CA GLY A 33 26.55 5.20 -8.17
C GLY A 33 25.11 5.18 -8.70
N LEU A 34 24.95 5.00 -10.01
CA LEU A 34 23.64 4.88 -10.64
C LEU A 34 22.88 3.64 -10.14
N GLN A 35 23.53 2.47 -10.08
CA GLN A 35 22.92 1.24 -9.58
C GLN A 35 22.42 1.39 -8.14
N ARG A 36 23.24 2.00 -7.27
CA ARG A 36 22.83 2.28 -5.88
C ARG A 36 21.62 3.21 -5.82
N ALA A 37 21.61 4.28 -6.61
CA ALA A 37 20.48 5.19 -6.67
C ALA A 37 19.19 4.51 -7.15
N VAL A 38 19.29 3.68 -8.20
CA VAL A 38 18.16 2.90 -8.73
C VAL A 38 17.63 1.91 -7.68
N LEU A 39 18.50 1.21 -6.96
CA LEU A 39 18.09 0.27 -5.91
C LEU A 39 17.34 0.97 -4.77
N LEU A 40 17.85 2.11 -4.30
CA LEU A 40 17.18 2.89 -3.25
C LEU A 40 15.82 3.40 -3.72
N GLN A 41 15.74 3.92 -4.95
CA GLN A 41 14.49 4.38 -5.52
C GLN A 41 13.48 3.24 -5.72
N SER A 42 13.95 2.08 -6.19
CA SER A 42 13.13 0.88 -6.32
C SER A 42 12.53 0.45 -4.98
N GLY A 43 13.32 0.45 -3.91
CA GLY A 43 12.84 0.14 -2.56
C GLY A 43 11.76 1.14 -2.08
N GLN A 44 11.90 2.43 -2.36
CA GLN A 44 10.86 3.39 -2.00
C GLN A 44 9.55 3.15 -2.77
N ARG A 45 9.63 2.80 -4.05
CA ARG A 45 8.45 2.51 -4.88
C ARG A 45 7.71 1.25 -4.47
N GLU A 46 8.44 0.18 -4.19
CA GLU A 46 7.81 -1.05 -3.72
C GLU A 46 7.09 -0.83 -2.36
N LEU A 47 7.63 0.01 -1.47
CA LEU A 47 6.95 0.38 -0.22
C LEU A 47 5.65 1.11 -0.48
N GLU A 48 5.69 2.12 -1.36
CA GLU A 48 4.51 2.90 -1.77
C GLU A 48 3.42 2.00 -2.37
N GLU A 49 3.78 1.11 -3.30
CA GLU A 49 2.87 0.15 -3.93
C GLU A 49 2.27 -0.81 -2.89
N GLU A 50 3.07 -1.30 -1.95
CA GLU A 50 2.61 -2.18 -0.89
C GLU A 50 1.53 -1.49 -0.05
N VAL A 51 1.76 -0.24 0.37
CA VAL A 51 0.82 0.57 1.16
C VAL A 51 -0.46 0.85 0.38
N TRP A 52 -0.37 1.26 -0.88
CA TRP A 52 -1.54 1.53 -1.72
C TRP A 52 -2.42 0.29 -1.94
N GLN A 53 -1.81 -0.88 -2.11
CA GLN A 53 -2.57 -2.12 -2.26
C GLN A 53 -3.45 -2.42 -1.03
N ARG A 54 -2.95 -2.13 0.20
CA ARG A 54 -3.72 -2.34 1.44
C ARG A 54 -4.82 -1.29 1.57
N LEU A 55 -4.51 -0.03 1.25
CA LEU A 55 -5.50 1.05 1.25
C LEU A 55 -6.65 0.80 0.28
N PHE A 56 -6.37 0.34 -0.93
CA PHE A 56 -7.42 0.02 -1.90
C PHE A 56 -8.25 -1.19 -1.48
N ALA A 57 -7.65 -2.20 -0.85
CA ALA A 57 -8.40 -3.31 -0.29
C ALA A 57 -9.35 -2.83 0.82
N LEU A 58 -8.83 -2.10 1.80
CA LEU A 58 -9.60 -1.44 2.88
C LEU A 58 -10.72 -0.55 2.33
N GLY A 59 -10.39 0.32 1.37
CA GLY A 59 -11.32 1.26 0.78
C GLY A 59 -12.49 0.58 0.08
N LYS A 60 -12.28 -0.56 -0.58
CA LYS A 60 -13.38 -1.36 -1.16
C LYS A 60 -14.34 -1.88 -0.08
N HIS A 61 -13.84 -2.27 1.08
CA HIS A 61 -14.67 -2.70 2.20
C HIS A 61 -15.45 -1.51 2.80
N LEU A 62 -14.78 -0.37 2.98
CA LEU A 62 -15.39 0.84 3.52
C LEU A 62 -16.44 1.45 2.58
N GLN A 63 -16.21 1.45 1.27
CA GLN A 63 -17.17 1.94 0.28
C GLN A 63 -18.48 1.12 0.26
N ARG A 64 -18.42 -0.17 0.62
CA ARG A 64 -19.59 -1.06 0.69
C ARG A 64 -20.29 -1.03 2.05
N ALA A 65 -19.69 -0.41 3.06
CA ALA A 65 -20.24 -0.34 4.40
C ALA A 65 -21.68 0.19 4.36
N GLY A 66 -22.57 -0.48 5.08
CA GLY A 66 -24.00 -0.13 5.14
C GLY A 66 -24.87 -0.73 4.04
N TYR A 67 -24.30 -1.33 2.99
CA TYR A 67 -25.13 -1.93 1.93
C TYR A 67 -26.03 -3.03 2.48
N CYS A 68 -27.31 -2.97 2.11
CA CYS A 68 -28.34 -3.94 2.46
C CYS A 68 -29.39 -4.02 1.34
N ALA A 69 -29.73 -5.22 0.89
CA ALA A 69 -30.78 -5.40 -0.13
C ALA A 69 -32.21 -5.32 0.45
N GLY A 70 -32.35 -5.38 1.78
CA GLY A 70 -33.62 -5.42 2.50
C GLY A 70 -33.62 -4.50 3.73
N ASN A 71 -34.07 -5.03 4.87
CA ASN A 71 -34.23 -4.26 6.12
C ASN A 71 -33.19 -4.69 7.17
N CYS A 72 -31.93 -4.32 6.94
CA CYS A 72 -30.87 -4.57 7.91
C CYS A 72 -30.93 -3.56 9.07
N GLN A 73 -30.79 -4.05 10.31
CA GLN A 73 -30.75 -3.20 11.50
C GLN A 73 -29.34 -3.09 12.08
N GLY A 74 -29.00 -1.88 12.51
CA GLY A 74 -27.74 -1.57 13.18
C GLY A 74 -26.87 -0.59 12.40
N GLN A 75 -25.60 -0.51 12.78
CA GLN A 75 -24.62 0.38 12.14
C GLN A 75 -23.82 -0.37 11.06
N GLY A 76 -23.78 0.19 9.86
CA GLY A 76 -23.00 -0.34 8.73
C GLY A 76 -21.49 -0.10 8.86
N LEU A 77 -21.10 0.86 9.70
CA LEU A 77 -19.72 1.19 10.02
C LEU A 77 -19.61 1.54 11.51
N VAL A 78 -18.67 0.91 12.20
CA VAL A 78 -18.27 1.22 13.57
C VAL A 78 -16.79 1.59 13.56
N ILE A 79 -16.45 2.79 14.04
CA ILE A 79 -15.08 3.25 14.19
C ILE A 79 -14.73 3.19 15.68
N GLY A 80 -13.72 2.40 16.04
CA GLY A 80 -13.24 2.19 17.40
C GLY A 80 -11.78 2.63 17.58
N ARG A 81 -11.29 2.59 18.83
CA ARG A 81 -9.91 2.94 19.20
C ARG A 81 -9.43 4.27 18.55
N GLU A 82 -10.27 5.30 18.66
CA GLU A 82 -9.99 6.64 18.10
C GLU A 82 -9.67 6.64 16.60
N GLY A 83 -10.20 5.68 15.84
CA GLY A 83 -9.98 5.56 14.39
C GLY A 83 -9.00 4.45 13.99
N SER A 84 -8.20 3.93 14.92
CA SER A 84 -7.25 2.84 14.63
C SER A 84 -7.90 1.46 14.48
N CYS A 85 -9.23 1.40 14.57
CA CYS A 85 -10.03 0.22 14.25
C CYS A 85 -11.31 0.64 13.53
N ALA A 86 -11.69 -0.11 12.49
CA ALA A 86 -12.95 0.06 11.78
C ALA A 86 -13.58 -1.30 11.50
N ILE A 87 -14.87 -1.44 11.80
CA ILE A 87 -15.66 -2.62 11.50
C ILE A 87 -16.76 -2.20 10.54
N VAL A 88 -16.79 -2.84 9.38
CA VAL A 88 -17.80 -2.61 8.34
C VAL A 88 -18.74 -3.80 8.27
N ARG A 89 -20.00 -3.53 7.92
CA ARG A 89 -21.01 -4.55 7.63
C ARG A 89 -21.65 -4.25 6.28
N TRP A 90 -21.82 -5.29 5.46
CA TRP A 90 -22.57 -5.20 4.22
C TRP A 90 -23.16 -6.57 3.89
N ASP A 91 -24.39 -6.58 3.38
CA ASP A 91 -25.10 -7.80 2.95
C ASP A 91 -24.39 -8.40 1.72
N ALA A 92 -23.55 -9.42 1.94
CA ALA A 92 -22.67 -9.96 0.90
C ALA A 92 -23.41 -10.87 -0.09
N ASN A 93 -24.44 -11.58 0.37
CA ASN A 93 -25.24 -12.51 -0.42
C ASN A 93 -26.54 -11.87 -0.96
N SER A 94 -26.83 -10.62 -0.59
CA SER A 94 -28.04 -9.87 -0.95
C SER A 94 -29.34 -10.54 -0.51
N ASN A 95 -29.34 -11.24 0.62
CA ASN A 95 -30.53 -11.90 1.18
C ASN A 95 -31.44 -10.94 1.96
N GLY A 96 -31.02 -9.68 2.13
CA GLY A 96 -31.79 -8.63 2.78
C GLY A 96 -31.58 -8.51 4.30
N ASN A 97 -30.62 -9.26 4.86
CA ASN A 97 -30.21 -9.22 6.26
C ASN A 97 -28.69 -9.16 6.37
N TRP A 98 -28.17 -8.66 7.50
CA TRP A 98 -26.75 -8.81 7.82
C TRP A 98 -26.52 -10.08 8.62
N ASP A 99 -25.86 -11.04 8.01
CA ASP A 99 -25.57 -12.35 8.57
C ASP A 99 -24.43 -12.28 9.60
N ASN A 100 -24.61 -12.99 10.71
CA ASN A 100 -23.63 -13.06 11.82
C ASN A 100 -23.13 -14.49 12.07
N THR A 101 -23.51 -15.45 11.22
CA THR A 101 -23.07 -16.84 11.35
C THR A 101 -21.59 -16.97 10.98
N ALA A 102 -20.89 -17.95 11.53
CA ALA A 102 -19.44 -18.09 11.29
C ALA A 102 -19.09 -18.31 9.80
N SER A 103 -19.96 -18.98 9.03
CA SER A 103 -19.75 -19.27 7.61
C SER A 103 -20.10 -18.10 6.68
N GLU A 104 -21.07 -17.27 7.07
CA GLU A 104 -21.65 -16.22 6.23
C GLU A 104 -21.61 -14.86 6.91
N ASN A 105 -20.59 -14.58 7.74
CA ASN A 105 -20.55 -13.32 8.45
C ASN A 105 -20.30 -12.13 7.49
N ASP A 106 -21.19 -11.15 7.55
CA ASP A 106 -21.20 -9.92 6.76
C ASP A 106 -20.38 -8.79 7.38
N SER A 107 -19.83 -9.00 8.57
CA SER A 107 -18.91 -8.06 9.20
C SER A 107 -17.46 -8.34 8.83
N THR A 108 -16.68 -7.29 8.66
CA THR A 108 -15.22 -7.35 8.51
C THR A 108 -14.59 -6.20 9.27
N GLY A 109 -13.65 -6.53 10.14
CA GLY A 109 -12.90 -5.57 10.94
C GLY A 109 -11.50 -5.37 10.39
N PHE A 110 -10.97 -4.17 10.60
CA PHE A 110 -9.59 -3.78 10.37
C PHE A 110 -9.06 -3.05 11.59
N ARG A 111 -7.83 -3.32 12.00
CA ARG A 111 -7.19 -2.60 13.10
C ARG A 111 -5.67 -2.53 12.95
N LEU A 112 -5.07 -1.59 13.65
CA LEU A 112 -3.63 -1.59 13.90
C LEU A 112 -3.34 -2.24 15.25
N GLU A 113 -2.47 -3.24 15.26
CA GLU A 113 -2.01 -3.93 16.47
C GLU A 113 -0.54 -4.33 16.32
N ALA A 114 0.28 -4.01 17.31
CA ALA A 114 1.70 -4.36 17.36
C ALA A 114 2.50 -4.08 16.06
N GLY A 115 2.22 -2.95 15.40
CA GLY A 115 2.90 -2.53 14.16
C GLY A 115 2.46 -3.26 12.90
N ALA A 116 1.37 -4.02 12.94
CA ALA A 116 0.77 -4.70 11.78
C ALA A 116 -0.66 -4.20 11.53
N LEU A 117 -1.02 -4.08 10.26
CA LEU A 117 -2.42 -3.94 9.88
C LEU A 117 -3.05 -5.33 9.89
N GLU A 118 -4.14 -5.48 10.64
CA GLU A 118 -4.84 -6.74 10.81
C GLU A 118 -6.27 -6.67 10.24
N MET A 119 -6.78 -7.82 9.82
CA MET A 119 -8.14 -8.03 9.33
C MET A 119 -8.81 -9.17 10.08
N LEU A 120 -10.10 -9.06 10.34
CA LEU A 120 -10.90 -10.15 10.89
C LEU A 120 -12.26 -10.19 10.20
N ARG A 121 -12.54 -11.29 9.50
CA ARG A 121 -13.91 -11.59 9.05
C ARG A 121 -14.75 -12.01 10.26
N GLY A 122 -15.95 -11.47 10.38
CA GLY A 122 -16.79 -11.70 11.54
C GLY A 122 -16.43 -10.89 12.77
N ALA A 123 -15.72 -9.78 12.62
CA ALA A 123 -15.35 -8.92 13.73
C ALA A 123 -16.57 -8.27 14.38
N THR A 124 -16.78 -8.53 15.66
CA THR A 124 -17.82 -7.89 16.49
C THR A 124 -17.26 -6.83 17.43
N SER A 125 -15.95 -6.83 17.65
CA SER A 125 -15.26 -5.84 18.48
C SER A 125 -13.84 -5.62 17.94
N CYS A 126 -13.23 -4.48 18.30
CA CYS A 126 -11.82 -4.20 17.98
C CYS A 126 -10.83 -5.02 18.82
N GLU A 127 -11.32 -5.70 19.86
CA GLU A 127 -10.54 -6.49 20.79
C GLU A 127 -10.63 -7.98 20.46
N GLY A 128 -9.74 -8.76 21.08
CA GLY A 128 -9.75 -10.21 21.00
C GLY A 128 -8.74 -10.80 20.01
N LYS A 129 -8.93 -12.09 19.74
CA LYS A 129 -8.01 -12.96 18.99
C LYS A 129 -8.61 -13.36 17.64
N GLY A 130 -7.82 -14.02 16.79
CA GLY A 130 -8.25 -14.51 15.48
C GLY A 130 -8.02 -13.54 14.33
N TRP A 131 -7.44 -12.37 14.62
CA TRP A 131 -7.06 -11.37 13.64
C TRP A 131 -5.89 -11.87 12.78
N GLU A 132 -6.01 -11.70 11.47
CA GLU A 132 -5.01 -12.05 10.47
C GLU A 132 -4.20 -10.81 10.08
N LYS A 133 -2.87 -10.94 10.02
CA LYS A 133 -1.99 -9.84 9.60
C LYS A 133 -2.01 -9.69 8.08
N LEU A 134 -2.34 -8.50 7.59
CA LEU A 134 -2.31 -8.13 6.17
C LEU A 134 -0.93 -7.64 5.70
N THR A 135 0.00 -7.46 6.65
CA THR A 135 1.34 -6.93 6.42
C THR A 135 2.37 -7.92 6.93
N GLU A 136 3.45 -8.11 6.17
CA GLU A 136 4.58 -8.96 6.58
C GLU A 136 5.40 -8.23 7.66
N PRO A 137 5.38 -8.67 8.94
CA PRO A 137 5.97 -7.91 10.05
C PRO A 137 7.50 -7.80 10.01
N ASP A 138 8.15 -8.55 9.12
CA ASP A 138 9.60 -8.52 8.91
C ASP A 138 10.01 -7.61 7.75
N LYS A 139 9.07 -7.17 6.91
CA LYS A 139 9.32 -6.25 5.80
C LYS A 139 8.75 -4.86 6.07
N LEU A 140 7.52 -4.81 6.58
CA LEU A 140 6.74 -3.59 6.73
C LEU A 140 6.26 -3.42 8.16
N VAL A 141 6.40 -2.20 8.70
CA VAL A 141 5.82 -1.79 9.97
C VAL A 141 4.82 -0.68 9.73
N ILE A 142 3.60 -0.85 10.21
CA ILE A 142 2.58 0.18 10.21
C ILE A 142 2.73 1.02 11.47
N LEU A 143 3.01 2.31 11.28
CA LEU A 143 3.22 3.27 12.35
C LEU A 143 1.92 3.96 12.74
N HIS A 144 1.05 4.19 11.75
CA HIS A 144 -0.23 4.86 11.95
C HIS A 144 -1.27 4.28 11.00
N PHE A 145 -2.47 4.04 11.52
CA PHE A 145 -3.66 3.70 10.76
C PHE A 145 -4.84 4.40 11.41
N MET A 146 -5.62 5.12 10.62
CA MET A 146 -6.79 5.83 11.12
C MET A 146 -7.89 5.89 10.07
N VAL A 147 -9.10 5.58 10.48
CA VAL A 147 -10.32 5.80 9.69
C VAL A 147 -11.12 6.93 10.33
N ARG A 148 -11.44 7.95 9.53
CA ARG A 148 -12.32 9.06 9.93
C ARG A 148 -13.54 9.12 9.01
N LYS A 149 -14.72 9.36 9.61
CA LYS A 149 -15.95 9.69 8.89
C LYS A 149 -16.14 11.21 8.90
N VAL A 150 -16.30 11.82 7.74
CA VAL A 150 -16.60 13.24 7.57
C VAL A 150 -18.01 13.36 6.99
N GLU A 151 -18.89 14.01 7.72
CA GLU A 151 -20.27 14.25 7.31
C GLU A 151 -20.38 15.49 6.42
N HIS A 152 -21.15 15.38 5.35
CA HIS A 152 -21.44 16.49 4.44
C HIS A 152 -22.96 16.68 4.32
N ALA A 153 -23.45 17.88 4.61
CA ALA A 153 -24.88 18.18 4.54
C ALA A 153 -25.42 17.93 3.12
N GLY A 154 -26.36 16.98 3.00
CA GLY A 154 -27.00 16.64 1.72
C GLY A 154 -26.22 15.68 0.82
N PHE A 155 -25.08 15.13 1.28
CA PHE A 155 -24.28 14.16 0.53
C PHE A 155 -23.96 12.93 1.39
N ALA A 156 -23.58 11.83 0.72
CA ALA A 156 -23.02 10.68 1.41
C ALA A 156 -21.72 11.07 2.13
N PRO A 157 -21.45 10.49 3.31
CA PRO A 157 -20.25 10.81 4.08
C PRO A 157 -18.97 10.39 3.35
N GLU A 158 -17.90 11.12 3.58
CA GLU A 158 -16.55 10.77 3.15
C GLU A 158 -15.85 9.95 4.25
N LEU A 159 -15.18 8.88 3.84
CA LEU A 159 -14.37 8.03 4.70
C LEU A 159 -12.90 8.22 4.33
N ASN A 160 -12.14 8.79 5.26
CA ASN A 160 -10.72 9.06 5.10
C ASN A 160 -9.91 7.97 5.81
N ILE A 161 -9.00 7.34 5.08
CA ILE A 161 -8.13 6.26 5.55
C ILE A 161 -6.69 6.78 5.52
N GLU A 162 -6.14 7.05 6.68
CA GLU A 162 -4.76 7.48 6.85
C GLU A 162 -3.90 6.25 7.15
N LEU A 163 -2.79 6.08 6.42
CA LEU A 163 -1.85 4.99 6.65
C LEU A 163 -0.41 5.51 6.55
N THR A 164 0.37 5.22 7.58
CA THR A 164 1.81 5.51 7.63
C THR A 164 2.57 4.23 7.86
N ALA A 165 3.55 3.95 7.00
CA ALA A 165 4.33 2.72 7.07
C ALA A 165 5.82 2.97 6.79
N SER A 166 6.67 2.11 7.33
CA SER A 166 8.11 2.13 7.09
C SER A 166 8.64 0.72 6.87
N ARG A 167 9.73 0.59 6.10
CA ARG A 167 10.47 -0.68 6.02
C ARG A 167 11.13 -0.99 7.35
N LYS A 168 11.08 -2.26 7.76
CA LYS A 168 11.74 -2.71 8.98
C LYS A 168 13.25 -2.69 8.80
N GLY A 169 13.97 -2.07 9.73
CA GLY A 169 15.44 -2.06 9.75
C GLY A 169 16.09 -1.00 8.85
N GLU A 170 15.32 -0.22 8.10
CA GLU A 170 15.83 0.92 7.33
C GLU A 170 15.56 2.24 8.06
N GLN A 171 16.56 3.13 8.10
CA GLN A 171 16.41 4.51 8.60
C GLN A 171 15.90 5.46 7.51
N GLY A 172 14.91 5.01 6.74
CA GLY A 172 14.23 5.83 5.74
C GLY A 172 13.09 6.64 6.36
N GLU A 173 12.73 7.74 5.72
CA GLU A 173 11.49 8.46 6.05
C GLU A 173 10.29 7.53 5.84
N PRO A 174 9.32 7.51 6.77
CA PRO A 174 8.12 6.72 6.61
C PRO A 174 7.29 7.23 5.42
N TYR A 175 6.66 6.32 4.70
CA TYR A 175 5.70 6.67 3.67
C TYR A 175 4.33 6.89 4.31
N GLN A 176 3.79 8.09 4.13
CA GLN A 176 2.47 8.49 4.61
C GLN A 176 1.56 8.81 3.44
N THR A 177 0.33 8.32 3.48
CA THR A 177 -0.68 8.61 2.48
C THR A 177 -2.08 8.58 3.09
N VAL A 178 -3.01 9.24 2.41
CA VAL A 178 -4.43 9.28 2.76
C VAL A 178 -5.23 8.84 1.54
N TYR A 179 -6.16 7.90 1.74
CA TYR A 179 -7.09 7.45 0.71
C TYR A 179 -8.53 7.76 1.13
N GLN A 180 -9.32 8.29 0.20
CA GLN A 180 -10.67 8.75 0.47
C GLN A 180 -11.66 7.90 -0.32
N VAL A 181 -12.73 7.46 0.34
CA VAL A 181 -13.85 6.75 -0.31
C VAL A 181 -15.19 7.31 0.17
N THR A 182 -16.19 7.27 -0.68
CA THR A 182 -17.55 7.72 -0.33
C THR A 182 -18.34 6.55 0.28
N GLY A 183 -18.96 6.78 1.44
CA GLY A 183 -19.84 5.82 2.11
C GLY A 183 -21.28 5.90 1.60
N TYR A 184 -21.55 5.41 0.38
CA TYR A 184 -22.85 5.58 -0.29
C TYR A 184 -24.07 5.02 0.47
N ASN A 185 -23.86 4.07 1.38
CA ASN A 185 -24.93 3.39 2.12
C ASN A 185 -24.92 3.74 3.63
N LEU A 186 -24.23 4.81 4.03
CA LEU A 186 -24.05 5.24 5.43
C LEU A 186 -24.75 6.55 5.78
#